data_AF-A0A3A0A912-F1
#
_entry.id   AF-A0A3A0A912-F1
#
_cell.length_a   1.000
_cell.length_b   1.000
_cell.length_c   1.000
_cell.angle_alpha   90.00
_cell.angle_beta   90.00
_cell.angle_gamma   90.00
#
_symmetry.space_group_name_H-M   'P 1'
#
loop_
_entity.id
_entity.type
_entity.pdbx_description
1 polymer ?
#
loop_
_entity_poly.entity_id
_entity_poly.type
_entity_poly.pdbx_seq_one_letter_code
_entity_poly.pdbx_strand_id
1 'polypeptide(L)'
;MRLTITLPNHLAEQLQRKAEEEKLTAEEVAINLLEEALEELWWPTPEEVVAKIKATPPDPTAIRPAEGSLADHLRQRTYDPDFEIEESRVEAIEAEMKVMTCANDDG
;
A
#
# COMPACT_ATOMS: atom_id res chain seq x y z
N MET A 1 -7.53 23.82 -28.90
CA MET A 1 -6.94 23.59 -30.24
C MET A 1 -7.69 22.47 -30.92
N ARG A 2 -7.75 22.40 -32.26
CA ARG A 2 -8.33 21.26 -32.99
C ARG A 2 -7.21 20.50 -33.70
N LEU A 3 -7.10 19.21 -33.39
CA LEU A 3 -6.18 18.27 -34.01
C LEU A 3 -7.03 17.19 -34.68
N THR A 4 -6.72 16.85 -35.93
CA THR A 4 -7.38 15.72 -36.61
C THR A 4 -6.42 14.55 -36.60
N ILE A 5 -6.79 13.48 -35.89
CA ILE A 5 -6.03 12.24 -35.81
C ILE A 5 -6.75 11.15 -36.60
N THR A 6 -6.00 10.44 -37.45
CA THR A 6 -6.51 9.29 -38.19
C THR A 6 -6.19 8.02 -37.40
N LEU A 7 -7.23 7.34 -36.93
CA LEU A 7 -7.11 6.12 -36.15
C LEU A 7 -7.35 4.89 -37.04
N PRO A 8 -6.61 3.79 -36.84
CA PRO A 8 -6.97 2.48 -37.38
C PRO A 8 -8.39 2.06 -36.96
N ASN A 9 -9.13 1.38 -37.86
CA ASN A 9 -10.53 1.02 -37.63
C ASN A 9 -10.78 0.27 -36.30
N HIS A 10 -9.88 -0.64 -35.93
CA HIS A 10 -10.01 -1.41 -34.68
C HIS A 10 -9.88 -0.52 -33.42
N LEU A 11 -9.08 0.55 -33.46
CA LEU A 11 -8.96 1.49 -32.35
C LEU A 11 -10.19 2.40 -32.28
N ALA A 12 -10.75 2.81 -33.42
CA ALA A 12 -11.99 3.57 -33.45
C ALA A 12 -13.15 2.78 -32.82
N GLU A 13 -13.27 1.48 -33.13
CA GLU A 13 -14.29 0.60 -32.53
C GLU A 13 -14.10 0.44 -31.01
N GLN A 14 -12.86 0.25 -30.55
CA GLN A 14 -12.57 0.14 -29.11
C GLN A 14 -12.88 1.42 -28.36
N LEU A 15 -12.57 2.57 -28.97
CA LEU A 15 -12.77 3.88 -28.37
C LEU A 15 -14.26 4.22 -28.30
N GLN A 16 -15.02 3.88 -29.35
CA GLN A 16 -16.47 4.00 -29.37
C GLN A 16 -17.13 3.15 -28.29
N ARG A 17 -16.70 1.88 -28.13
CA ARG A 17 -17.21 1.00 -27.07
C ARG A 17 -16.94 1.57 -25.68
N LYS A 18 -15.71 2.05 -25.45
CA LYS A 18 -15.32 2.65 -24.16
C LYS A 18 -16.11 3.92 -23.86
N ALA A 19 -16.41 4.72 -24.88
CA ALA A 19 -17.28 5.89 -24.77
C ALA A 19 -18.72 5.52 -24.36
N GLU A 20 -19.27 4.44 -24.93
CA GLU A 20 -20.59 3.93 -24.54
C GLU A 20 -20.62 3.41 -23.10
N GLU A 21 -19.57 2.72 -22.66
CA GLU A 21 -19.42 2.21 -21.28
C GLU A 21 -19.33 3.35 -20.25
N GLU A 22 -18.55 4.40 -20.57
CA GLU A 22 -18.33 5.55 -19.69
C GLU A 22 -19.41 6.64 -19.84
N LYS A 23 -20.35 6.48 -20.78
CA LYS A 23 -21.37 7.48 -21.16
C LYS A 23 -20.78 8.84 -21.57
N LEU A 24 -19.61 8.80 -22.18
CA LEU A 24 -18.89 9.94 -22.71
C LEU A 24 -18.93 9.94 -24.24
N THR A 25 -18.51 11.03 -24.87
CA THR A 25 -18.25 11.04 -26.30
C THR A 25 -16.91 10.37 -26.61
N ALA A 26 -16.77 9.81 -27.82
CA ALA A 26 -15.49 9.27 -28.28
C ALA A 26 -14.38 10.34 -28.27
N GLU A 27 -14.71 11.61 -28.48
CA GLU A 27 -13.72 12.69 -28.38
C GLU A 27 -13.22 12.88 -26.95
N GLU A 28 -14.11 12.90 -25.96
CA GLU A 28 -13.74 13.05 -24.55
C GLU A 28 -12.89 11.87 -24.05
N VAL A 29 -13.25 10.63 -24.43
CA VAL A 29 -12.45 9.46 -24.07
C VAL A 29 -11.07 9.52 -24.71
N ALA A 30 -10.97 9.96 -25.96
CA ALA A 30 -9.68 10.12 -26.63
C ALA A 30 -8.81 11.19 -25.97
N ILE A 31 -9.41 12.31 -25.54
CA ILE A 31 -8.70 13.38 -24.82
C ILE A 31 -8.19 12.86 -23.49
N ASN A 32 -9.05 12.25 -22.66
CA ASN A 32 -8.65 11.73 -21.35
C ASN A 32 -7.51 10.72 -21.48
N LEU A 33 -7.57 9.83 -22.47
CA LEU A 33 -6.54 8.82 -22.68
C LEU A 33 -5.21 9.42 -23.14
N LEU A 34 -5.25 10.51 -23.91
CA LEU A 34 -4.06 11.27 -24.27
C LEU A 34 -3.52 12.07 -23.09
N GLU A 35 -4.39 12.65 -22.26
CA GLU A 35 -3.99 13.33 -21.02
C GLU A 35 -3.32 12.37 -20.05
N GLU A 36 -3.90 11.19 -19.81
CA GLU A 36 -3.30 10.13 -18.98
C GLU A 36 -1.98 9.61 -19.56
N ALA A 37 -1.88 9.48 -20.90
CA ALA A 37 -0.66 9.02 -21.55
C ALA A 37 0.46 10.07 -21.57
N LEU A 38 0.10 11.36 -21.52
CA LEU A 38 1.03 12.49 -21.48
C LEU A 38 1.34 12.95 -20.07
N GLU A 39 0.51 12.61 -19.08
CA GLU A 39 0.91 12.62 -17.68
C GLU A 39 2.11 11.68 -17.55
N GLU A 40 3.30 12.28 -17.44
CA GLU A 40 4.49 11.57 -16.99
C GLU A 40 4.11 10.87 -15.69
N LEU A 41 3.84 9.57 -15.78
CA LEU A 41 3.66 8.70 -14.64
C LEU A 41 4.95 8.79 -13.81
N TRP A 42 4.99 9.74 -12.89
CA TRP A 42 6.01 9.83 -11.87
C TRP A 42 5.77 8.65 -10.96
N TRP A 43 6.44 7.54 -11.26
CA TRP A 43 6.64 6.48 -10.30
C TRP A 43 7.81 6.91 -9.42
N PRO A 44 7.59 7.15 -8.11
CA PRO A 44 8.67 7.50 -7.23
C PRO A 44 9.69 6.37 -7.24
N THR A 45 10.96 6.72 -7.25
CA THR A 45 12.04 5.76 -7.09
C THR A 45 11.91 5.06 -5.73
N PRO A 46 12.39 3.82 -5.59
CA PRO A 46 12.40 3.13 -4.30
C PRO A 46 13.04 3.98 -3.18
N GLU A 47 14.08 4.74 -3.51
CA GLU A 47 14.77 5.65 -2.59
C GLU A 47 13.87 6.79 -2.12
N GLU A 48 13.08 7.39 -3.02
CA GLU A 48 12.10 8.43 -2.68
C GLU A 48 10.96 7.89 -1.82
N VAL A 49 10.51 6.67 -2.08
CA VAL A 49 9.51 5.99 -1.24
C VAL A 49 10.05 5.77 0.17
N VAL A 50 11.29 5.27 0.30
CA VAL A 50 11.93 5.06 1.60
C VAL A 50 12.13 6.38 2.34
N ALA A 51 12.55 7.45 1.65
CA ALA A 51 12.70 8.78 2.25
C ALA A 51 11.35 9.29 2.79
N LYS A 52 10.26 9.09 2.04
CA LYS A 52 8.90 9.49 2.45
C LYS A 52 8.40 8.69 3.65
N ILE A 53 8.65 7.38 3.70
CA ILE A 53 8.32 6.53 4.86
C ILE A 53 9.10 7.01 6.09
N LYS A 54 10.40 7.26 5.97
CA LYS A 54 11.23 7.77 7.08
C LYS A 54 10.78 9.15 7.56
N ALA A 55 10.28 9.99 6.67
CA ALA A 55 9.79 11.33 6.99
C ALA A 55 8.36 11.34 7.54
N THR A 56 7.63 10.22 7.46
CA THR A 56 6.26 10.13 7.98
C THR A 56 6.35 9.91 9.50
N PRO A 57 5.81 10.83 10.33
CA PRO A 57 5.74 10.63 11.77
C PRO A 57 4.93 9.35 12.05
N PRO A 58 5.33 8.52 13.03
CA PRO A 58 4.50 7.40 13.44
C PRO A 58 3.13 7.93 13.84
N ASP A 59 2.07 7.43 13.20
CA ASP A 59 0.70 7.76 13.58
C ASP A 59 0.41 7.10 14.93
N PRO A 60 0.27 7.87 16.02
CA PRO A 60 0.05 7.31 17.34
C PRO A 60 -1.30 6.59 17.44
N THR A 61 -2.25 6.86 16.53
CA THR A 61 -3.55 6.17 16.49
C THR A 61 -3.46 4.77 15.87
N ALA A 62 -2.39 4.51 15.10
CA ALA A 62 -2.08 3.19 14.56
C ALA A 62 -1.35 2.28 15.57
N ILE A 63 -0.82 2.87 16.66
CA ILE A 63 -0.18 2.12 17.75
C ILE A 63 -1.29 1.56 18.64
N ARG A 64 -1.58 0.27 18.48
CA ARG A 64 -2.49 -0.44 19.38
C ARG A 64 -1.70 -1.04 20.54
N PRO A 65 -2.13 -0.85 21.79
CA PRO A 65 -1.54 -1.57 22.91
C PRO A 65 -1.73 -3.08 22.70
N ALA A 66 -0.72 -3.87 23.07
CA ALA A 66 -0.81 -5.32 22.98
C ALA A 66 -1.93 -5.84 23.90
N GLU A 67 -2.92 -6.52 23.33
CA GLU A 67 -4.03 -7.15 24.06
C GLU A 67 -3.64 -8.58 24.52
N GLY A 68 -2.57 -8.71 25.30
CA GLY A 68 -2.15 -9.99 25.89
C GLY A 68 -0.67 -10.30 25.76
N SER A 69 -0.25 -11.41 26.38
CA SER A 69 1.12 -11.92 26.24
C SER A 69 1.29 -12.72 24.96
N LEU A 70 2.40 -12.49 24.26
CA LEU A 70 2.87 -13.29 23.14
C LEU A 70 2.97 -14.78 23.51
N ALA A 71 3.37 -15.10 24.75
CA ALA A 71 3.42 -16.48 25.24
C ALA A 71 2.04 -17.14 25.26
N ASP A 72 1.00 -16.41 25.69
CA ASP A 72 -0.37 -16.92 25.72
C ASP A 72 -0.93 -17.14 24.30
N HIS A 73 -0.61 -16.25 23.36
CA HIS A 73 -0.99 -16.43 21.95
C HIS A 73 -0.28 -17.61 21.28
N LEU A 74 0.99 -17.83 21.60
CA LEU A 74 1.77 -18.96 21.07
C LEU A 74 1.30 -20.30 21.63
N ARG A 75 0.88 -20.35 22.90
CA ARG A 75 0.29 -21.54 23.54
C ARG A 75 -1.08 -21.91 22.97
N GLN A 76 -1.84 -20.94 22.45
CA GLN A 76 -3.16 -21.15 21.83
C GLN A 76 -3.08 -21.61 20.37
N ARG A 77 -1.89 -21.68 19.78
CA ARG A 77 -1.70 -22.07 18.38
C ARG A 77 -1.93 -23.58 18.20
N THR A 78 -2.49 -23.96 17.05
CA THR A 78 -2.54 -25.37 16.64
C THR A 78 -1.10 -25.88 16.55
N TYR A 79 -0.79 -26.95 17.29
CA TYR A 79 0.55 -27.49 17.44
C TYR A 79 1.20 -27.73 16.07
N ASP A 80 2.34 -27.07 15.84
CA ASP A 80 3.20 -27.26 14.67
C ASP A 80 4.44 -28.06 15.11
N PRO A 81 4.60 -29.31 14.64
CA PRO A 81 5.69 -30.19 15.09
C PRO A 81 7.08 -29.70 14.68
N ASP A 82 7.19 -28.78 13.72
CA ASP A 82 8.48 -28.22 13.26
C ASP A 82 8.83 -26.89 13.96
N PHE A 83 7.98 -26.42 14.87
CA PHE A 83 8.10 -25.11 15.52
C PHE A 83 8.33 -25.24 17.03
N GLU A 84 9.60 -25.43 17.41
CA GLU A 84 10.03 -25.38 18.81
C GLU A 84 10.37 -23.94 19.21
N ILE A 85 9.56 -23.35 20.09
CA ILE A 85 9.86 -22.09 20.76
C ILE A 85 10.22 -22.37 22.22
N GLU A 86 11.39 -21.90 22.65
CA GLU A 86 11.72 -21.78 24.07
C GLU A 86 11.00 -20.57 24.69
N GLU A 87 10.29 -20.79 25.79
CA GLU A 87 9.51 -19.78 26.49
C GLU A 87 10.36 -18.59 26.97
N SER A 88 11.60 -18.86 27.41
CA SER A 88 12.58 -17.84 27.79
C SER A 88 12.93 -16.87 26.65
N ARG A 89 12.86 -17.34 25.40
CA ARG A 89 13.10 -16.50 24.22
C ARG A 89 11.93 -15.56 23.94
N VAL A 90 10.70 -16.01 24.23
CA VAL A 90 9.49 -15.18 24.10
C VAL A 90 9.50 -14.08 25.15
N GLU A 91 9.81 -14.42 26.40
CA GLU A 91 9.90 -13.44 27.49
C GLU A 91 10.96 -12.37 27.23
N ALA A 92 12.12 -12.75 26.68
CA ALA A 92 13.17 -11.81 26.31
C ALA A 92 12.71 -10.82 25.21
N ILE A 93 12.00 -11.32 24.19
CA ILE A 93 11.44 -10.50 23.10
C ILE A 93 10.37 -9.55 23.64
N GLU A 94 9.48 -10.03 24.51
CA GLU A 94 8.45 -9.20 25.14
C GLU A 94 9.07 -8.10 26.02
N ALA A 95 10.13 -8.42 26.77
CA ALA A 95 10.85 -7.44 27.58
C ALA A 95 11.52 -6.36 26.71
N GLU A 96 12.15 -6.75 25.59
CA GLU A 96 12.76 -5.81 24.65
C GLU A 96 11.71 -4.88 24.00
N MET A 97 10.59 -5.45 23.55
CA MET A 97 9.48 -4.69 22.98
C MET A 97 8.87 -3.71 23.99
N LYS A 98 8.73 -4.12 25.25
CA LYS A 98 8.20 -3.27 26.33
C LYS A 98 9.11 -2.10 26.67
N VAL A 99 10.43 -2.28 26.60
CA VAL A 99 11.39 -1.18 26.81
C VAL A 99 11.29 -0.15 25.67
N MET A 100 11.12 -0.60 24.42
CA MET A 100 10.95 0.29 23.27
C MET A 100 9.66 1.10 23.30
N THR A 101 8.57 0.55 23.84
CA THR A 101 7.29 1.28 23.98
C THR A 101 7.30 2.23 25.17
N CYS A 102 7.91 1.87 26.31
CA CYS A 102 8.03 2.78 27.46
C CYS A 102 8.96 4.00 27.19
N ALA A 103 10.00 3.86 26.37
CA ALA A 103 10.88 4.98 26.02
C ALA A 103 10.20 6.08 25.18
N ASN A 104 9.03 5.78 24.59
CA ASN A 104 8.27 6.72 23.76
C ASN A 104 7.10 7.40 24.51
N ASP A 105 6.87 7.09 25.79
CA ASP A 105 5.73 7.58 26.59
C ASP A 105 6.11 8.70 27.60
N ASP A 106 7.39 9.09 27.68
CA ASP A 106 7.92 10.17 28.56
C ASP A 106 8.11 11.51 27.80
N GLY A 107 7.36 11.76 26.72
CA GLY A 107 7.43 12.98 25.89
C GLY A 107 6.18 13.87 25.96
#